data_AF-A0A2H0Q7X3-F1
#
_entry.id   AF-A0A2H0Q7X3-F1
#
_cell.length_a   1.000
_cell.length_b   1.000
_cell.length_c   1.000
_cell.angle_alpha   90.00
_cell.angle_beta   90.00
_cell.angle_gamma   90.00
#
_symmetry.space_group_name_H-M   'P 1'
#
loop_
_entity.id
_entity.type
_entity.pdbx_description
1 polymer ?
#
loop_
_entity_poly.entity_id
_entity_poly.type
_entity_poly.pdbx_seq_one_letter_code
_entity_poly.pdbx_strand_id
1 'polypeptide(L)'
;MFLELSKHKSHRNQKYLSWLREQNCVVSNKKAQCAHHIRLGTNGGTGIKPSDYFCLPLINEYHTTGSLALHMIGEETFLKQFELDPISLFIKYLKDYLASQYDILYSLERTDKKICLAELIEIIESKNVKKPKKKAVSKPKTKIPKIKTEKEIEFYEVAKALKRANDKELRDKLKQEIDPKQSEFYKRSKEALKLKQKEYRDKNKKKVSEFRKKLAKKLKKKAK
;
A
#
# COMPACT_ATOMS: atom_id res chain seq x y z
N MET A 1 -6.98 7.18 15.40
CA MET A 1 -6.07 8.30 15.08
C MET A 1 -5.39 7.94 13.77
N PHE A 2 -5.54 8.74 12.70
CA PHE A 2 -5.05 8.38 11.37
C PHE A 2 -3.52 8.48 11.31
N LEU A 3 -2.88 7.41 10.85
CA LEU A 3 -1.45 7.27 10.64
C LEU A 3 -1.06 8.03 9.36
N GLU A 4 -0.12 8.98 9.45
CA GLU A 4 0.40 9.71 8.29
C GLU A 4 1.93 9.66 8.26
N LEU A 5 2.47 8.49 7.88
CA LEU A 5 3.90 8.23 7.59
C LEU A 5 4.18 8.34 6.08
N SER A 6 3.24 8.90 5.31
CA SER A 6 3.29 9.03 3.85
C SER A 6 4.46 9.89 3.35
N LYS A 7 4.98 10.78 4.21
CA LYS A 7 6.08 11.69 3.89
C LYS A 7 7.46 11.03 3.85
N HIS A 8 7.59 9.80 4.36
CA HIS A 8 8.88 9.10 4.36
C HIS A 8 9.29 8.66 2.96
N LYS A 9 10.59 8.73 2.67
CA LYS A 9 11.16 8.20 1.43
C LYS A 9 10.98 6.68 1.36
N SER A 10 10.74 6.17 0.17
CA SER A 10 10.59 4.73 -0.06
C SER A 10 11.96 4.05 -0.09
N HIS A 11 12.45 3.64 1.07
CA HIS A 11 13.71 2.91 1.20
C HIS A 11 13.55 1.43 0.81
N ARG A 12 14.64 0.88 0.28
CA ARG A 12 14.75 -0.54 -0.09
C ARG A 12 15.95 -1.15 0.61
N ASN A 13 15.69 -2.03 1.56
CA ASN A 13 16.70 -2.63 2.41
C ASN A 13 16.46 -4.14 2.53
N GLN A 14 17.14 -4.90 1.66
CA GLN A 14 17.00 -6.34 1.62
C GLN A 14 17.59 -7.02 2.86
N LYS A 15 18.63 -6.44 3.49
CA LYS A 15 19.23 -6.97 4.72
C LYS A 15 18.22 -6.93 5.87
N TYR A 16 17.55 -5.78 6.03
CA TYR A 16 16.47 -5.63 7.00
C TYR A 16 15.33 -6.62 6.75
N LEU A 17 14.85 -6.77 5.51
CA LEU A 17 13.80 -7.73 5.21
C LEU A 17 14.18 -9.18 5.50
N SER A 18 15.43 -9.58 5.24
CA SER A 18 15.90 -10.93 5.54
C SER A 18 15.95 -11.16 7.05
N TRP A 19 16.54 -10.23 7.80
CA TRP A 19 16.56 -10.27 9.26
C TRP A 19 15.14 -10.28 9.86
N LEU A 20 14.21 -9.52 9.29
CA LEU A 20 12.84 -9.45 9.78
C LEU A 20 12.12 -10.81 9.65
N ARG A 21 12.40 -11.59 8.59
CA ARG A 21 11.82 -12.93 8.41
C ARG A 21 12.34 -13.96 9.41
N GLU A 22 13.45 -13.69 10.07
CA GLU A 22 13.99 -14.55 11.12
C GLU A 22 13.31 -14.31 12.48
N GLN A 23 12.61 -13.18 12.62
CA GLN A 23 11.91 -12.82 13.85
C GLN A 23 10.64 -13.65 14.04
N ASN A 24 10.09 -13.62 15.25
CA ASN A 24 8.80 -14.22 15.53
C ASN A 24 7.65 -13.40 14.94
N CYS A 25 6.61 -14.09 14.52
CA CYS A 25 5.37 -13.53 14.04
C CYS A 25 4.71 -12.67 15.12
N VAL A 26 4.31 -11.46 14.76
CA VAL A 26 3.69 -10.51 15.70
C VAL A 26 2.39 -11.01 16.33
N VAL A 27 1.71 -11.97 15.69
CA VAL A 27 0.43 -12.53 16.18
C VAL A 27 0.63 -13.83 16.97
N SER A 28 1.25 -14.86 16.37
CA SER A 28 1.38 -16.18 17.01
C SER A 28 2.64 -16.36 17.85
N ASN A 29 3.59 -15.43 17.75
CA ASN A 29 4.94 -15.59 18.32
C ASN A 29 5.71 -16.83 17.83
N LYS A 30 5.23 -17.52 16.79
CA LYS A 30 5.96 -18.57 16.07
C LYS A 30 6.97 -17.93 15.11
N LYS A 31 8.03 -18.65 14.73
CA LYS A 31 9.00 -18.15 13.74
C LYS A 31 8.30 -17.68 12.46
N ALA A 32 8.56 -16.45 12.05
CA ALA A 32 7.95 -15.90 10.84
C ALA A 32 8.46 -16.60 9.59
N GLN A 33 7.65 -16.53 8.54
CA GLN A 33 7.96 -17.09 7.22
C GLN A 33 8.07 -15.98 6.18
N CYS A 34 7.44 -14.84 6.42
CA CYS A 34 7.40 -13.73 5.50
C CYS A 34 7.47 -12.38 6.23
N ALA A 35 7.89 -11.36 5.48
CA ALA A 35 7.81 -9.97 5.89
C ALA A 35 6.74 -9.30 5.03
N HIS A 36 5.66 -8.85 5.67
CA HIS A 36 4.51 -8.25 5.00
C HIS A 36 4.53 -6.73 5.13
N HIS A 37 4.42 -6.02 4.00
CA HIS A 37 4.38 -4.56 3.96
C HIS A 37 3.00 -4.03 4.35
N ILE A 38 2.93 -3.21 5.41
CA ILE A 38 1.71 -2.48 5.77
C ILE A 38 1.61 -1.25 4.87
N ARG A 39 0.45 -1.06 4.25
CA ARG A 39 0.18 0.06 3.34
C ARG A 39 -0.56 1.19 4.04
N LEU A 40 -1.53 0.87 4.89
CA LEU A 40 -2.38 1.83 5.56
C LEU A 40 -1.53 2.85 6.34
N GLY A 41 -1.67 4.13 6.00
CA GLY A 41 -0.98 5.23 6.66
C GLY A 41 0.53 5.32 6.42
N THR A 42 1.09 4.54 5.49
CA THR A 42 2.51 4.57 5.12
C THR A 42 2.73 5.33 3.80
N ASN A 43 3.96 5.28 3.26
CA ASN A 43 4.30 5.86 1.97
C ASN A 43 3.97 4.97 0.75
N GLY A 44 3.17 3.92 0.94
CA GLY A 44 2.66 3.09 -0.14
C GLY A 44 1.29 3.57 -0.64
N GLY A 45 1.16 3.74 -1.96
CA GLY A 45 -0.11 3.99 -2.65
C GLY A 45 -0.47 2.86 -3.61
N THR A 46 -1.55 3.04 -4.37
CA THR A 46 -1.95 2.09 -5.43
C THR A 46 -0.81 1.94 -6.45
N GLY A 47 -0.32 0.71 -6.65
CA GLY A 47 0.81 0.43 -7.54
C GLY A 47 2.19 0.79 -6.98
N ILE A 48 2.28 1.37 -5.79
CA ILE A 48 3.55 1.74 -5.14
C ILE A 48 3.75 0.89 -3.89
N LYS A 49 4.91 0.26 -3.78
CA LYS A 49 5.26 -0.57 -2.62
C LYS A 49 5.77 0.34 -1.48
N PRO A 50 5.26 0.19 -0.23
CA PRO A 50 5.77 0.91 0.93
C PRO A 50 7.27 0.71 1.14
N SER A 51 7.88 1.54 1.99
CA SER A 51 9.25 1.34 2.47
C SER A 51 9.42 -0.06 3.07
N ASP A 52 10.60 -0.65 2.90
CA ASP A 52 10.90 -1.96 3.51
C ASP A 52 10.90 -1.91 5.05
N TYR A 53 11.04 -0.73 5.65
CA TYR A 53 10.93 -0.52 7.09
C TYR A 53 9.49 -0.59 7.63
N PHE A 54 8.49 -0.54 6.76
CA PHE A 54 7.07 -0.65 7.14
C PHE A 54 6.55 -2.07 6.91
N CYS A 55 7.25 -3.04 7.48
CA CYS A 55 6.90 -4.45 7.39
C CYS A 55 6.69 -5.07 8.75
N LEU A 56 5.83 -6.08 8.81
CA LEU A 56 5.64 -6.94 9.97
C LEU A 56 6.01 -8.39 9.63
N PRO A 57 6.68 -9.10 10.55
CA PRO A 57 6.95 -10.52 10.40
C PRO A 57 5.67 -11.33 10.65
N LEU A 58 5.29 -12.17 9.69
CA LEU A 58 4.09 -13.00 9.74
C LEU A 58 4.38 -14.44 9.30
N ILE A 59 3.57 -15.38 9.80
CA ILE A 59 3.44 -16.73 9.23
C ILE A 59 2.44 -16.70 8.06
N ASN A 60 2.49 -17.70 7.18
CA ASN A 60 1.63 -17.76 6.00
C ASN A 60 0.13 -17.77 6.34
N GLU A 61 -0.25 -18.37 7.46
CA GLU A 61 -1.65 -18.39 7.94
C GLU A 61 -2.19 -16.98 8.20
N TYR A 62 -1.41 -16.11 8.83
CA TYR A 62 -1.81 -14.71 9.06
C TYR A 62 -1.49 -13.79 7.89
N HIS A 63 -0.75 -14.26 6.89
CA HIS A 63 -0.45 -13.49 5.70
C HIS A 63 -1.47 -13.73 4.59
N THR A 64 -1.58 -14.96 4.08
CA THR A 64 -2.34 -15.29 2.86
C THR A 64 -3.35 -16.43 2.98
N THR A 65 -3.11 -17.45 3.82
CA THR A 65 -3.86 -18.72 3.72
C THR A 65 -4.93 -18.95 4.79
N GLY A 66 -4.79 -18.36 5.98
CA GLY A 66 -5.74 -18.57 7.08
C GLY A 66 -7.03 -17.77 6.94
N SER A 67 -8.05 -18.14 7.71
CA SER A 67 -9.32 -17.40 7.80
C SER A 67 -9.13 -15.97 8.33
N LEU A 68 -8.11 -15.76 9.17
CA LEU A 68 -7.70 -14.46 9.70
C LEU A 68 -6.49 -13.86 8.96
N ALA A 69 -6.21 -14.34 7.73
CA ALA A 69 -5.12 -13.82 6.93
C ALA A 69 -5.34 -12.34 6.57
N LEU A 70 -4.29 -11.55 6.69
CA LEU A 70 -4.31 -10.11 6.41
C LEU A 70 -4.82 -9.80 4.99
N HIS A 71 -4.40 -10.57 3.98
CA HIS A 71 -4.91 -10.38 2.60
C HIS A 71 -6.40 -10.71 2.43
N MET A 72 -6.99 -11.51 3.33
CA MET A 72 -8.39 -11.91 3.29
C MET A 72 -9.29 -10.91 4.01
N ILE A 73 -8.92 -10.51 5.23
CA ILE A 73 -9.75 -9.63 6.08
C ILE A 73 -9.42 -8.14 5.93
N GLY A 74 -8.28 -7.83 5.30
CA GLY A 74 -7.77 -6.47 5.10
C GLY A 74 -6.92 -5.96 6.26
N GLU A 75 -6.01 -5.03 5.95
CA GLU A 75 -5.03 -4.47 6.91
C GLU A 75 -5.68 -3.81 8.14
N GLU A 76 -6.73 -2.99 7.94
CA GLU A 76 -7.38 -2.28 9.06
C GLU A 76 -8.04 -3.25 10.04
N THR A 77 -8.79 -4.23 9.52
CA THR A 77 -9.46 -5.26 10.31
C THR A 77 -8.43 -6.12 11.03
N PHE A 78 -7.36 -6.51 10.35
CA PHE A 78 -6.28 -7.31 10.93
C PHE A 78 -5.61 -6.61 12.11
N LEU A 79 -5.22 -5.33 11.94
CA LEU A 79 -4.57 -4.57 13.00
C LEU A 79 -5.50 -4.37 14.21
N LYS A 80 -6.79 -4.13 13.99
CA LYS A 80 -7.78 -4.01 15.06
C LYS A 80 -8.04 -5.33 15.78
N GLN A 81 -8.19 -6.42 15.03
CA GLN A 81 -8.50 -7.75 15.56
C GLN A 81 -7.41 -8.27 16.50
N PHE A 82 -6.15 -7.99 16.18
CA PHE A 82 -4.99 -8.42 16.97
C PHE A 82 -4.42 -7.30 17.86
N GLU A 83 -5.13 -6.17 17.98
CA GLU A 83 -4.74 -5.02 18.82
C GLU A 83 -3.31 -4.53 18.58
N LEU A 84 -2.88 -4.52 17.31
CA LEU A 84 -1.51 -4.19 16.93
C LEU A 84 -1.36 -2.69 16.67
N ASP A 85 -0.42 -2.04 17.36
CA ASP A 85 0.05 -0.69 17.01
C ASP A 85 1.23 -0.77 16.03
N PRO A 86 1.02 -0.52 14.72
CA PRO A 86 2.07 -0.68 13.72
C PRO A 86 3.27 0.25 13.97
N ILE A 87 3.07 1.47 14.51
CA ILE A 87 4.17 2.40 14.74
C ILE A 87 5.10 1.84 15.82
N SER A 88 4.53 1.41 16.94
CA SER A 88 5.29 0.80 18.03
C SER A 88 6.04 -0.45 17.56
N LEU A 89 5.41 -1.27 16.72
CA LEU A 89 6.06 -2.46 16.15
C LEU A 89 7.22 -2.08 15.22
N PHE A 90 7.06 -1.09 14.35
CA PHE A 90 8.16 -0.63 13.49
C PHE A 90 9.34 -0.10 14.31
N ILE A 91 9.07 0.73 15.33
CA ILE A 91 10.13 1.22 16.22
C ILE A 91 10.85 0.07 16.91
N LYS A 92 10.11 -0.90 17.45
CA LYS A 92 10.67 -2.09 18.09
C LYS A 92 11.61 -2.83 17.15
N TYR A 93 11.13 -3.22 15.97
CA TYR A 93 11.95 -4.00 15.03
C TYR A 93 13.16 -3.23 14.49
N LEU A 94 13.04 -1.91 14.29
CA LEU A 94 14.19 -1.11 13.86
C LEU A 94 15.24 -0.97 14.97
N LYS A 95 14.82 -0.86 16.23
CA LYS A 95 15.73 -0.89 17.39
C LYS A 95 16.45 -2.22 17.51
N ASP A 96 15.69 -3.31 17.47
CA ASP A 96 16.23 -4.67 17.57
C ASP A 96 17.20 -4.95 16.40
N TYR A 97 16.90 -4.44 15.21
CA TYR A 97 17.79 -4.50 14.06
C TYR A 97 19.07 -3.68 14.27
N LEU A 98 18.98 -2.46 14.79
CA LEU A 98 20.14 -1.62 15.09
C LEU A 98 21.05 -2.25 16.15
N ALA A 99 20.46 -2.79 17.22
CA ALA A 99 21.20 -3.49 18.27
C ALA A 99 21.88 -4.74 17.71
N SER A 100 21.16 -5.57 16.95
CA SER A 100 21.72 -6.83 16.45
C SER A 100 22.75 -6.68 15.32
N GLN A 101 22.59 -5.72 14.42
CA GLN A 101 23.46 -5.58 13.24
C GLN A 101 24.58 -4.57 13.40
N TYR A 102 24.39 -3.57 14.26
CA TYR A 102 25.33 -2.45 14.41
C TYR A 102 25.78 -2.22 15.84
N ASP A 103 25.29 -3.00 16.81
CA ASP A 103 25.57 -2.85 18.24
C ASP A 103 25.23 -1.44 18.77
N ILE A 104 24.17 -0.83 18.22
CA ILE A 104 23.71 0.51 18.60
C ILE A 104 22.47 0.37 19.48
N LEU A 105 22.60 0.77 20.75
CA LEU A 105 21.49 0.90 21.68
C LEU A 105 20.84 2.27 21.54
N TYR A 106 19.61 2.33 21.01
CA TYR A 106 18.85 3.58 20.89
C TYR A 106 17.87 3.75 22.06
N SER A 107 18.13 4.75 22.90
CA SER A 107 17.22 5.17 23.98
C SER A 107 16.05 5.99 23.44
N LEU A 108 14.83 5.70 23.88
CA LEU A 108 13.64 6.46 23.49
C LEU A 108 13.41 7.59 24.50
N GLU A 109 14.12 8.70 24.36
CA GLU A 109 13.91 9.86 25.25
C GLU A 109 12.81 10.81 24.75
N ARG A 110 12.25 10.54 23.55
CA ARG A 110 11.24 11.41 22.94
C ARG A 110 9.83 10.87 23.06
N THR A 111 8.90 11.79 23.26
CA THR A 111 7.45 11.53 23.41
C THR A 111 6.75 11.21 22.10
N ASP A 112 7.25 11.71 20.95
CA ASP A 112 6.63 11.48 19.64
C ASP A 112 7.26 10.27 18.91
N LYS A 113 6.47 9.18 18.85
CA LYS A 113 6.81 7.95 18.14
C LYS A 113 7.18 8.18 16.67
N LYS A 114 6.56 9.14 15.98
CA LYS A 114 6.82 9.39 14.55
C LYS A 114 8.22 9.94 14.33
N ILE A 115 8.67 10.84 15.20
CA ILE A 115 10.00 11.42 15.14
C ILE A 115 11.04 10.34 15.42
N CYS A 116 10.83 9.50 16.45
CA CYS A 116 11.70 8.36 16.72
C CYS A 116 11.82 7.42 15.52
N LEU A 117 10.71 7.12 14.86
CA LEU A 117 10.70 6.28 13.67
C LEU A 117 11.52 6.89 12.52
N ALA A 118 11.40 8.19 12.30
CA ALA A 118 12.18 8.93 11.31
C ALA A 118 13.69 8.83 11.59
N GLU A 119 14.09 9.12 12.82
CA GLU A 119 15.49 9.11 13.25
C GLU A 119 16.11 7.71 13.13
N LEU A 120 15.39 6.66 13.55
CA LEU A 120 15.85 5.27 13.41
C LEU A 120 16.12 4.91 11.94
N ILE A 121 15.23 5.30 11.03
CA ILE A 121 15.39 5.06 9.60
C ILE A 121 16.62 5.82 9.07
N GLU A 122 16.80 7.08 9.45
CA GLU A 122 17.97 7.87 9.04
C GLU A 122 19.28 7.27 9.55
N ILE A 123 19.33 6.81 10.81
CA ILE A 123 20.49 6.13 11.38
C ILE A 123 20.82 4.88 10.56
N ILE A 124 19.83 4.01 10.32
CA ILE A 124 20.06 2.78 9.53
C ILE A 124 20.56 3.12 8.13
N GLU A 125 19.94 4.07 7.44
CA GLU A 125 20.35 4.45 6.08
C GLU A 125 21.73 5.11 6.05
N SER A 126 22.11 5.87 7.08
CA SER A 126 23.45 6.45 7.23
C SER A 126 24.53 5.39 7.39
N LYS A 127 24.21 4.25 8.02
CA LYS A 127 25.13 3.11 8.16
C LYS A 127 25.10 2.20 6.94
N ASN A 128 24.00 2.21 6.21
CA ASN A 128 23.82 1.43 4.99
C ASN A 128 24.44 2.10 3.76
N VAL A 129 25.47 2.95 3.93
CA VAL A 129 26.16 3.66 2.84
C VAL A 129 26.44 2.67 1.74
N LYS A 130 25.72 2.85 0.63
CA LYS A 130 25.93 2.08 -0.59
C LYS A 130 27.36 2.38 -1.02
N LYS A 131 28.23 1.36 -1.06
CA LYS A 131 29.40 1.42 -1.95
C LYS A 131 28.89 1.92 -3.30
N PRO A 132 29.51 2.94 -3.91
CA PRO A 132 29.07 3.41 -5.21
C PRO A 132 28.97 2.18 -6.11
N LYS A 133 27.77 1.92 -6.63
CA LYS A 133 27.60 0.86 -7.62
C LYS A 133 28.51 1.26 -8.77
N LYS A 134 29.67 0.60 -8.92
CA LYS A 134 30.32 0.51 -10.23
C LYS A 134 29.19 0.14 -11.18
N LYS A 135 28.93 0.98 -12.20
CA LYS A 135 27.97 0.66 -13.26
C LYS A 135 28.31 -0.77 -13.68
N ALA A 136 27.45 -1.71 -13.32
CA ALA A 136 27.61 -3.07 -13.79
C ALA A 136 27.36 -2.97 -15.29
N VAL A 137 28.43 -2.96 -16.07
CA VAL A 137 28.34 -3.29 -17.48
C VAL A 137 27.58 -4.60 -17.52
N SER A 138 26.38 -4.55 -18.11
CA SER A 138 25.53 -5.69 -18.26
C SER A 138 26.30 -6.75 -19.02
N LYS A 139 26.87 -7.75 -18.32
CA LYS A 139 27.28 -8.98 -18.98
C LYS A 139 26.00 -9.55 -19.60
N PRO A 140 25.93 -9.73 -20.93
CA PRO A 140 24.76 -10.32 -21.54
C PRO A 140 24.62 -11.72 -20.95
N LYS A 141 23.46 -12.00 -20.36
CA LYS A 141 23.08 -13.37 -20.03
C LYS A 141 22.95 -14.09 -21.36
N THR A 142 23.89 -14.95 -21.71
CA THR A 142 23.72 -15.95 -22.75
C THR A 142 22.61 -16.90 -22.30
N LYS A 143 21.36 -16.52 -22.59
CA LYS A 143 20.26 -17.47 -22.64
C LYS A 143 20.56 -18.35 -23.84
N ILE A 144 20.97 -19.59 -23.62
CA ILE A 144 20.92 -20.59 -24.68
C ILE A 144 19.42 -20.68 -25.07
N PRO A 145 19.04 -20.27 -26.29
CA PRO A 145 17.65 -20.37 -26.69
C PRO A 145 17.30 -21.86 -26.80
N LYS A 146 16.30 -22.32 -26.02
CA LYS A 146 15.66 -23.60 -26.33
C LYS A 146 15.02 -23.43 -27.72
N ILE A 147 15.63 -24.03 -28.73
CA ILE A 147 15.10 -24.09 -30.09
C ILE A 147 13.79 -24.88 -29.99
N LYS A 148 12.66 -24.18 -30.07
CA LYS A 148 11.35 -24.81 -30.18
C LYS A 148 11.25 -25.37 -31.59
N THR A 149 10.76 -26.59 -31.72
CA THR A 149 10.53 -27.17 -33.06
C THR A 149 9.43 -26.39 -33.78
N GLU A 150 9.45 -26.34 -35.12
CA GLU A 150 8.45 -25.59 -35.91
C GLU A 150 7.01 -26.01 -35.56
N LYS A 151 6.81 -27.31 -35.31
CA LYS A 151 5.52 -27.88 -34.86
C LYS A 151 5.07 -27.36 -33.49
N GLU A 152 5.99 -27.13 -32.55
CA GLU A 152 5.66 -26.54 -31.24
C GLU A 152 5.33 -25.05 -31.33
N ILE A 153 5.94 -24.32 -32.27
CA ILE A 153 5.62 -22.91 -32.52
C ILE A 153 4.22 -22.81 -33.12
N GLU A 154 3.94 -23.61 -34.15
CA GLU A 154 2.65 -23.64 -34.83
C GLU A 154 1.51 -24.06 -33.88
N PHE A 155 1.70 -25.12 -33.09
CA PHE A 155 0.75 -25.54 -32.06
C PHE A 155 0.47 -24.44 -31.03
N TYR A 156 1.52 -23.76 -30.56
CA TYR A 156 1.39 -22.67 -29.60
C TYR A 156 0.63 -21.47 -30.17
N GLU A 157 0.87 -21.13 -31.44
CA GLU A 157 0.17 -20.03 -32.11
C GLU A 157 -1.30 -20.33 -32.34
N VAL A 158 -1.63 -21.55 -32.78
CA VAL A 158 -3.00 -22.05 -32.93
C VAL A 158 -3.73 -22.03 -31.58
N ALA A 159 -3.12 -22.57 -30.52
CA ALA A 159 -3.71 -22.57 -29.18
C ALA A 159 -3.94 -21.15 -28.64
N LYS A 160 -3.00 -20.22 -28.89
CA LYS A 160 -3.11 -18.82 -28.49
C LYS A 160 -4.22 -18.10 -29.25
N ALA A 161 -4.40 -18.39 -30.54
CA ALA A 161 -5.49 -17.85 -31.36
C ALA A 161 -6.85 -18.36 -30.88
N LEU A 162 -6.97 -19.67 -30.63
CA LEU A 162 -8.19 -20.31 -30.12
C LEU A 162 -8.62 -19.70 -28.77
N LYS A 163 -7.68 -19.56 -27.83
CA LYS A 163 -7.97 -18.94 -26.54
C LYS A 163 -8.51 -17.52 -26.71
N ARG A 164 -7.89 -16.71 -27.57
CA ARG A 164 -8.34 -15.33 -27.82
C ARG A 164 -9.74 -15.29 -28.43
N ALA A 165 -10.07 -16.23 -29.31
CA ALA A 165 -11.40 -16.33 -29.90
C ALA A 165 -12.45 -16.66 -28.83
N ASN A 166 -12.19 -17.68 -28.01
CA ASN A 166 -13.09 -18.07 -26.92
C ASN A 166 -13.26 -16.95 -25.88
N ASP A 167 -12.17 -16.31 -25.46
CA ASP A 167 -12.21 -15.17 -24.53
C ASP A 167 -13.03 -14.00 -25.11
N LYS A 168 -12.91 -13.74 -26.41
CA LYS A 168 -13.68 -12.70 -27.10
C LYS A 168 -15.17 -13.05 -27.12
N GLU A 169 -15.52 -14.27 -27.52
CA GLU A 169 -16.90 -14.73 -27.59
C GLU A 169 -17.58 -14.70 -26.21
N LEU A 170 -16.89 -15.16 -25.16
CA LEU A 170 -17.39 -15.10 -23.79
C LEU A 170 -17.62 -13.65 -23.34
N ARG A 171 -16.73 -12.73 -23.71
CA ARG A 171 -16.85 -11.31 -23.36
C ARG A 171 -18.01 -10.64 -24.09
N ASP A 172 -18.24 -11.00 -25.34
CA ASP A 172 -19.37 -10.51 -26.14
C ASP A 172 -20.70 -11.05 -25.59
N LYS A 173 -20.76 -12.34 -25.20
CA LYS A 173 -21.91 -12.94 -24.50
C LYS A 173 -22.23 -12.22 -23.17
N LEU A 174 -21.23 -12.04 -22.30
CA LEU A 174 -21.40 -11.33 -21.03
C LEU A 174 -21.86 -9.88 -21.20
N LYS A 175 -21.40 -9.22 -22.27
CA LYS A 175 -21.79 -7.84 -22.60
C LYS A 175 -23.22 -7.74 -23.13
N GLN A 176 -23.73 -8.80 -23.77
CA GLN A 176 -25.14 -8.88 -24.21
C GLN A 176 -26.07 -9.24 -23.05
N GLU A 177 -25.63 -10.12 -22.13
CA GLU A 177 -26.43 -10.54 -20.96
C GLU A 177 -26.54 -9.44 -19.89
N ILE A 178 -25.51 -8.60 -19.73
CA ILE A 178 -25.44 -7.61 -18.67
C ILE A 178 -25.40 -6.22 -19.30
N ASP A 179 -26.54 -5.52 -19.35
CA ASP A 179 -26.53 -4.06 -19.55
C ASP A 179 -26.25 -3.38 -18.19
N PRO A 180 -25.01 -2.90 -17.95
CA PRO A 180 -24.65 -2.30 -16.68
C PRO A 180 -25.47 -1.03 -16.37
N LYS A 181 -26.12 -0.41 -17.36
CA LYS A 181 -26.99 0.77 -17.14
C LYS A 181 -28.36 0.39 -16.59
N GLN A 182 -28.80 -0.86 -16.77
CA GLN A 182 -30.09 -1.36 -16.26
C GLN A 182 -30.00 -1.92 -14.85
N SER A 183 -28.81 -2.34 -14.41
CA SER A 183 -28.54 -2.81 -13.05
C SER A 183 -29.09 -1.83 -12.01
N GLU A 184 -29.88 -2.33 -11.05
CA GLU A 184 -30.39 -1.53 -9.94
C GLU A 184 -29.28 -0.79 -9.18
N PHE A 185 -28.13 -1.44 -9.03
CA PHE A 185 -26.95 -0.85 -8.38
C PHE A 185 -26.48 0.42 -9.11
N TYR A 186 -26.45 0.40 -10.45
CA TYR A 186 -26.04 1.55 -11.25
C TYR A 186 -27.05 2.70 -11.15
N LYS A 187 -28.36 2.38 -11.16
CA LYS A 187 -29.43 3.38 -10.98
C LYS A 187 -29.32 4.06 -9.61
N ARG A 188 -29.17 3.28 -8.54
CA ARG A 188 -29.02 3.76 -7.15
C ARG A 188 -27.76 4.61 -6.97
N SER A 189 -26.64 4.19 -7.56
CA SER A 189 -25.38 4.94 -7.53
C SER A 189 -25.50 6.29 -8.24
N LYS A 190 -26.14 6.32 -9.42
CA LYS A 190 -26.37 7.54 -10.20
C LYS A 190 -27.29 8.53 -9.47
N GLU A 191 -28.32 8.03 -8.79
CA GLU A 191 -29.24 8.83 -8.00
C GLU A 191 -28.56 9.42 -6.75
N ALA A 192 -27.75 8.62 -6.04
CA ALA A 192 -26.95 9.09 -4.91
C ALA A 192 -25.95 10.19 -5.32
N LEU A 193 -25.35 10.08 -6.51
CA LEU A 193 -24.45 11.11 -7.04
C LEU A 193 -25.20 12.42 -7.31
N LYS A 194 -26.40 12.36 -7.91
CA LYS A 194 -27.24 13.54 -8.14
C LYS A 194 -27.63 14.22 -6.83
N LEU A 195 -28.00 13.45 -5.81
CA LEU A 195 -28.38 13.98 -4.49
C LEU A 195 -27.21 14.70 -3.84
N LYS A 196 -26.01 14.09 -3.81
CA LYS A 196 -24.79 14.72 -3.30
C LYS A 196 -24.45 16.02 -4.03
N GLN A 197 -24.58 16.05 -5.35
CA GLN A 197 -24.33 17.27 -6.12
C GLN A 197 -25.35 18.38 -5.80
N LYS A 198 -26.62 18.03 -5.63
CA LYS A 198 -27.66 18.98 -5.22
C LYS A 198 -27.36 19.57 -3.84
N GLU A 199 -27.07 18.73 -2.86
CA GLU A 199 -26.70 19.17 -1.51
C GLU A 199 -25.47 20.08 -1.51
N TYR A 200 -24.46 19.76 -2.32
CA TYR A 200 -23.26 20.58 -2.46
C TYR A 200 -23.58 21.96 -3.03
N ARG A 201 -24.42 22.04 -4.06
CA ARG A 201 -24.89 23.31 -4.65
C ARG A 201 -25.67 24.14 -3.63
N ASP A 202 -26.57 23.52 -2.87
CA ASP A 202 -27.36 24.21 -1.85
C ASP A 202 -26.48 24.73 -0.71
N LYS A 203 -25.52 23.92 -0.24
CA LYS A 203 -24.51 24.34 0.75
C LYS A 203 -23.68 25.52 0.24
N ASN A 204 -23.22 25.49 -1.01
CA ASN A 204 -22.49 26.61 -1.59
C ASN A 204 -23.34 27.86 -1.72
N LYS A 205 -24.61 27.74 -2.16
CA LYS A 205 -25.53 28.88 -2.26
C LYS A 205 -25.75 29.54 -0.90
N LYS A 206 -25.92 28.74 0.16
CA LYS A 206 -26.02 29.23 1.55
C LYS A 206 -24.74 29.95 1.99
N LYS A 207 -23.56 29.33 1.79
CA LYS A 207 -22.27 29.95 2.12
C LYS A 207 -22.05 31.28 1.41
N VAL A 208 -22.37 31.36 0.13
CA VAL A 208 -22.25 32.61 -0.66
C VAL A 208 -23.21 33.68 -0.13
N SER A 209 -24.46 33.33 0.19
CA SER A 209 -25.42 34.25 0.79
C SER A 209 -24.96 34.78 2.14
N GLU A 210 -24.47 33.90 3.02
CA GLU A 210 -23.90 34.29 4.31
C GLU A 210 -22.68 35.20 4.16
N PHE A 211 -21.79 34.87 3.23
CA PHE A 211 -20.62 35.68 2.93
C PHE A 211 -21.02 37.09 2.46
N ARG A 212 -21.97 37.20 1.53
CA ARG A 212 -22.52 38.49 1.06
C ARG A 212 -23.13 39.30 2.20
N LYS A 213 -23.93 38.66 3.08
CA LYS A 213 -24.49 39.32 4.27
C LYS A 213 -23.41 39.83 5.23
N LYS A 214 -22.36 39.04 5.48
CA LYS A 214 -21.21 39.44 6.31
C LYS A 214 -20.46 40.62 5.70
N LEU A 215 -20.24 40.59 4.38
CA LEU A 215 -19.54 41.64 3.65
C LEU A 215 -20.33 42.96 3.68
N ALA A 216 -21.65 42.91 3.45
CA ALA A 216 -22.54 44.07 3.58
C ALA A 216 -22.56 44.67 5.00
N LYS A 217 -22.58 43.83 6.05
CA LYS A 217 -22.47 44.29 7.44
C LYS A 217 -21.10 44.96 7.72
N LYS A 218 -20.02 44.41 7.16
CA LYS A 218 -18.66 44.96 7.34
C LYS A 218 -18.50 46.32 6.64
N LEU A 219 -19.06 46.48 5.45
CA LEU A 219 -19.07 47.76 4.72
C LEU A 219 -19.90 48.82 5.46
N LYS A 220 -21.09 48.47 5.98
CA LYS A 220 -21.92 49.38 6.79
C LYS A 220 -21.23 49.83 8.09
N LYS A 221 -20.43 48.97 8.72
CA LYS A 221 -19.63 49.33 9.91
C LYS A 221 -18.41 50.21 9.61
N LYS A 222 -17.92 50.23 8.36
CA LYS A 222 -16.80 51.09 7.92
C LYS A 222 -17.25 52.49 7.46
N ALA A 223 -18.55 52.65 7.17
CA ALA A 223 -19.14 53.91 6.72
C ALA A 223 -19.82 54.72 7.86
N LYS A 224 -19.71 54.21 9.10
CA LYS A 224 -20.01 54.92 10.35
C LYS A 224 -18.69 55.17 11.05
#